data_AF-A0A382ZX49-F1
#
_entry.id   AF-A0A382ZX49-F1
#
_cell.length_a   1.000
_cell.length_b   1.000
_cell.length_c   1.000
_cell.angle_alpha   90.00
_cell.angle_beta   90.00
_cell.angle_gamma   90.00
#
_symmetry.space_group_name_H-M   'P 1'
#
loop_
_entity.id
_entity.type
_entity.pdbx_description
1 polymer ?
#
loop_
_entity_poly.entity_id
_entity_poly.type
_entity_poly.pdbx_seq_one_letter_code
_entity_poly.pdbx_strand_id
1 'polypeptide(L)' 'MKWALVVYFMTAAGWQSAESLGKDKIGWSSVVYENYQQCFSRARMFNEDPEYRNKIKAKCERVEK' A
#
# COMPACT_ATOMS: atom_id res chain seq x y z
N MET A 1 13.99 -5.38 -10.56
CA MET A 1 13.49 -5.86 -9.25
C MET A 1 12.13 -5.23 -9.03
N LYS A 2 11.10 -6.03 -8.77
CA LYS A 2 9.70 -5.55 -8.69
C LYS A 2 9.34 -5.08 -7.29
N TRP A 3 8.39 -4.15 -7.21
CA TRP A 3 7.96 -3.52 -5.97
C TRP A 3 6.44 -3.50 -5.90
N ALA A 4 5.87 -3.98 -4.80
CA ALA A 4 4.44 -3.94 -4.53
C ALA A 4 4.10 -2.68 -3.75
N LEU A 5 3.13 -1.93 -4.24
CA LEU A 5 2.43 -0.92 -3.47
C LEU A 5 1.39 -1.61 -2.59
N VAL A 6 1.69 -1.68 -1.30
CA VAL A 6 0.83 -2.27 -0.28
C VAL A 6 0.13 -1.16 0.49
N VAL A 7 -1.18 -1.28 0.64
CA VAL A 7 -2.00 -0.36 1.42
C VAL A 7 -2.21 -0.93 2.82
N TYR A 8 -1.98 -0.10 3.82
CA TYR A 8 -2.19 -0.39 5.23
C TYR A 8 -3.33 0.43 5.78
N PHE A 9 -4.13 -0.19 6.65
CA PHE A 9 -5.23 0.44 7.38
C PHE A 9 -4.93 0.44 8.88
N MET A 10 -5.29 1.52 9.56
CA MET A 10 -5.16 1.59 11.01
C MET A 10 -6.29 0.78 11.67
N THR A 11 -5.93 -0.13 12.56
CA THR A 11 -6.86 -0.95 13.34
C THR A 11 -6.53 -0.84 14.83
N ALA A 12 -7.36 -1.45 15.69
CA ALA A 12 -7.07 -1.56 17.12
C ALA A 12 -5.74 -2.29 17.41
N ALA A 13 -5.29 -3.16 16.50
CA ALA A 13 -4.00 -3.88 16.59
C ALA A 13 -2.85 -3.13 15.88
N GLY A 14 -3.04 -1.87 15.48
CA GLY A 14 -2.09 -1.09 14.72
C GLY A 14 -2.30 -1.17 13.20
N TRP A 15 -1.27 -0.81 12.44
CA TRP A 15 -1.30 -0.81 10.97
C TRP A 15 -1.27 -2.24 10.42
N GLN A 16 -2.29 -2.61 9.67
CA GLN A 16 -2.44 -3.93 9.05
C GLN A 16 -2.61 -3.78 7.54
N SER A 17 -1.99 -4.65 6.74
CA SER A 17 -2.13 -4.60 5.28
C SER A 17 -3.54 -4.95 4.83
N ALA A 18 -3.93 -4.50 3.64
CA ALA A 18 -5.21 -4.89 3.04
C ALA A 18 -5.37 -6.41 2.96
N GLU A 19 -4.29 -7.13 2.64
CA GLU A 19 -4.24 -8.60 2.54
C GLU A 19 -4.47 -9.25 3.92
N SER A 20 -3.81 -8.76 4.98
CA SER A 20 -4.03 -9.26 6.34
C SER A 20 -5.45 -9.07 6.83
N LEU A 21 -6.15 -8.05 6.32
CA LEU A 21 -7.54 -7.75 6.65
C LEU A 21 -8.54 -8.42 5.70
N GLY A 22 -8.08 -9.20 4.71
CA GLY A 22 -8.94 -9.77 3.67
C GLY A 22 -9.62 -8.74 2.75
N LYS A 23 -9.12 -7.49 2.75
CA LYS A 23 -9.65 -6.39 1.94
C LYS A 23 -9.15 -6.41 0.50
N ASP A 24 -8.11 -7.19 0.22
CA ASP A 24 -7.68 -7.53 -1.13
C ASP A 24 -8.84 -8.09 -1.97
N LYS A 25 -9.72 -8.89 -1.35
CA LYS A 25 -10.90 -9.50 -1.98
C LYS A 25 -12.00 -8.51 -2.38
N ILE A 26 -11.94 -7.27 -1.88
CA ILE A 26 -12.89 -6.19 -2.19
C ILE A 26 -12.22 -5.02 -2.91
N GLY A 27 -11.08 -5.27 -3.58
CA GLY A 27 -10.45 -4.32 -4.51
C GLY A 27 -9.27 -3.52 -3.96
N TRP A 28 -8.80 -3.81 -2.75
CA TRP A 28 -7.61 -3.15 -2.16
C TRP A 28 -6.31 -3.97 -2.30
N SER A 29 -6.23 -4.84 -3.31
CA SER A 29 -5.04 -5.68 -3.56
C SER A 29 -3.79 -4.84 -3.84
N SER A 30 -2.62 -5.41 -3.54
CA SER A 30 -1.34 -4.77 -3.82
C SER A 30 -1.11 -4.61 -5.34
N VAL A 31 -0.49 -3.48 -5.75
CA VAL A 31 -0.18 -3.19 -7.16
C VAL A 31 1.32 -3.32 -7.38
N VAL A 32 1.73 -4.16 -8.33
CA VAL A 32 3.15 -4.41 -8.60
C VAL A 32 3.67 -3.49 -9.70
N TYR A 33 4.79 -2.84 -9.41
CA TYR A 33 5.54 -1.96 -10.31
C TYR A 33 6.90 -2.57 -10.68
N GLU A 34 7.40 -2.23 -11.87
CA GLU A 34 8.67 -2.75 -12.39
C GLU A 34 9.89 -2.17 -11.67
N ASN A 35 9.76 -0.99 -11.08
CA ASN A 35 10.83 -0.33 -10.33
C ASN A 35 10.30 0.44 -9.11
N TYR A 36 11.23 0.78 -8.21
CA TYR A 36 10.94 1.50 -6.97
C TYR A 36 10.38 2.91 -7.22
N GLN A 37 10.88 3.62 -8.24
CA GLN A 37 10.48 5.02 -8.50
C GLN A 37 9.00 5.13 -8.86
N GLN A 38 8.49 4.20 -9.68
CA GLN A 38 7.07 4.13 -10.03
C GLN A 38 6.21 3.83 -8.80
N CYS A 39 6.60 2.84 -7.99
CA CYS A 39 5.88 2.52 -6.76
C CYS A 39 5.89 3.72 -5.79
N PHE A 40 7.07 4.31 -5.56
CA PHE A 40 7.25 5.40 -4.60
C PHE A 40 6.43 6.63 -4.98
N SER A 41 6.43 7.01 -6.26
CA SER A 41 5.60 8.10 -6.77
C SER A 41 4.12 7.88 -6.42
N ARG A 42 3.62 6.66 -6.64
CA ARG A 42 2.23 6.33 -6.32
C ARG A 42 1.95 6.29 -4.81
N ALA A 43 2.85 5.71 -4.02
CA ALA A 43 2.73 5.69 -2.57
C ALA A 43 2.70 7.10 -1.98
N ARG A 44 3.52 8.00 -2.53
CA ARG A 44 3.58 9.40 -2.11
C ARG A 44 2.24 10.10 -2.33
N MET A 45 1.58 9.89 -3.47
CA MET A 45 0.25 10.47 -3.73
C MET A 45 -0.75 10.08 -2.64
N PHE A 46 -0.82 8.80 -2.27
CA PHE A 46 -1.73 8.33 -1.21
C PHE A 46 -1.41 8.92 0.17
N ASN A 47 -0.13 9.08 0.49
CA ASN A 47 0.30 9.56 1.80
C ASN A 47 0.22 11.10 1.94
N GLU A 48 0.30 11.83 0.82
CA GLU A 48 0.19 13.30 0.80
C GLU A 48 -1.24 13.79 0.65
N ASP A 49 -2.14 12.97 0.10
CA ASP A 49 -3.54 13.33 -0.08
C ASP A 49 -4.23 13.55 1.28
N PRO A 50 -4.77 14.76 1.56
CA PRO A 50 -5.44 15.07 2.81
C PRO A 50 -6.62 14.14 3.14
N GLU A 51 -7.30 13.60 2.13
CA GLU A 51 -8.42 12.68 2.31
C GLU A 51 -7.98 11.32 2.87
N TYR A 52 -6.78 10.87 2.48
CA TYR A 52 -6.28 9.53 2.72
C TYR A 52 -5.19 9.45 3.79
N ARG A 53 -4.37 10.50 3.96
CA ARG A 53 -3.17 10.49 4.82
C ARG A 53 -3.36 10.03 6.27
N ASN A 54 -4.57 10.22 6.81
CA ASN A 54 -4.92 9.84 8.18
C ASN A 54 -5.70 8.52 8.27
N LYS A 55 -6.12 7.95 7.13
CA LYS A 55 -6.98 6.75 7.06
C LYS A 55 -6.21 5.53 6.59
N ILE A 56 -5.32 5.73 5.62
CA ILE A 56 -4.55 4.67 4.98
C ILE A 56 -3.10 5.11 4.81
N LYS A 57 -2.20 4.12 4.77
CA LYS A 57 -0.78 4.33 4.51
C LYS A 57 -0.36 3.42 3.35
N ALA A 58 0.16 4.00 2.29
CA ALA A 58 0.72 3.25 1.18
C ALA A 58 2.24 3.08 1.37
N LYS A 59 2.75 1.87 1.14
CA LYS A 59 4.18 1.55 1.26
C LYS A 59 4.63 0.66 0.10
N CYS A 60 5.85 0.90 -0.36
CA CYS A 60 6.51 0.06 -1.34
C CYS A 60 7.28 -1.07 -0.65
N GLU A 61 6.93 -2.31 -0.98
CA GLU A 61 7.59 -3.50 -0.46
C GLU A 61 8.23 -4.28 -1.60
N ARG A 62 9.38 -4.89 -1.34
CA ARG A 62 10.07 -5.70 -2.34
C ARG A 62 9.24 -6.95 -2.60
N VAL A 63 9.01 -7.24 -3.88
CA VAL A 63 8.47 -8.54 -4.29
C VAL A 63 9.66 -9.43 -4.60
N GLU A 64 10.03 -10.27 -3.65
CA GLU A 64 10.95 -11.37 -3.91
C GLU A 64 10.11 -12.50 -4.52
N LYS A 65 10.50 -12.91 -5.73
CA LYS A 65 9.95 -14.12 -6.37
C LYS A 65 10.57 -15.33 -5.71
#